data_AF-A0A843CKD1-F1
#
_entry.id   AF-A0A843CKD1-F1
#
_cell.length_a   1.000
_cell.length_b   1.000
_cell.length_c   1.000
_cell.angle_alpha   90.00
_cell.angle_beta   90.00
_cell.angle_gamma   90.00
#
_symmetry.space_group_name_H-M   'P 1'
#
loop_
_entity.id
_entity.type
_entity.pdbx_description
1 polymer ?
#
loop_
_entity_poly.entity_id
_entity_poly.type
_entity_poly.pdbx_seq_one_letter_code
_entity_poly.pdbx_strand_id
1 'polypeptide(L)'
;MTCDRYIEEEYIPAYRNEKIGIYYVFDDGMVSYEAYRHIPDHIRDELKQAGLLKNIGRNIEQNGPIPFFEDLMKKTNRVQGRKRVIYESGPFRMMRMPNETGKRFLIYRRRAQEGEKGCSPKDYTAPLREGRGGPDDQEKWVSWYEFVRMDDGTFEAQLDEAWYGGYGHNDGGTIRSEIPEKWSELPYDEFLDRVVRLAGASGFGFTAEDLKEKKELRKFFGFEEKPVRKNRSGKTGLKNFFEKTGLKLF
;
A
#
# COMPACT_ATOMS: atom_id res chain seq x y z
N MET A 1 -5.68 17.62 -32.67
CA MET A 1 -6.15 16.78 -31.57
C MET A 1 -4.93 16.08 -30.98
N THR A 2 -4.36 16.63 -29.91
CA THR A 2 -3.43 15.87 -29.08
C THR A 2 -4.30 14.94 -28.24
N CYS A 3 -4.30 13.64 -28.55
CA CYS A 3 -4.77 12.67 -27.57
C CYS A 3 -3.72 12.69 -26.46
N ASP A 4 -4.11 13.17 -25.28
CA ASP A 4 -3.29 13.01 -24.09
C ASP A 4 -3.19 11.50 -23.85
N ARG A 5 -1.98 10.95 -24.00
CA ARG A 5 -1.71 9.55 -23.68
C ARG A 5 -1.72 9.39 -22.17
N TYR A 6 -2.39 8.37 -21.68
CA TYR A 6 -2.42 8.07 -20.25
C TYR A 6 -1.44 6.93 -19.96
N ILE A 7 -0.67 7.08 -18.87
CA ILE A 7 0.18 6.01 -18.38
C ILE A 7 -0.74 4.94 -17.80
N GLU A 8 -0.74 3.75 -18.41
CA GLU A 8 -1.50 2.59 -17.94
C GLU A 8 -0.71 1.85 -16.86
N GLU A 9 0.57 1.61 -17.11
CA GLU A 9 1.48 0.95 -16.17
C GLU A 9 2.81 1.68 -16.07
N GLU A 10 3.34 1.74 -14.85
CA GLU A 10 4.69 2.23 -14.57
C GLU A 10 5.51 1.10 -13.95
N TYR A 11 6.75 0.96 -14.41
CA TYR A 11 7.70 0.00 -13.88
C TYR A 11 9.01 0.68 -13.48
N ILE A 12 9.60 0.21 -12.39
CA ILE A 12 10.91 0.61 -11.90
C ILE A 12 11.91 -0.50 -12.20
N PRO A 13 12.70 -0.39 -13.29
CA PRO A 13 13.84 -1.26 -13.50
C PRO A 13 14.96 -0.98 -12.50
N ALA A 14 15.61 -2.06 -12.05
CA ALA A 14 16.74 -2.02 -11.16
C ALA A 14 17.82 -3.04 -11.57
N TYR A 15 19.07 -2.71 -11.26
CA TYR A 15 20.23 -3.56 -11.45
C TYR A 15 21.01 -3.67 -10.14
N ARG A 16 21.20 -4.89 -9.62
CA ARG A 16 21.80 -5.13 -8.29
C ARG A 16 21.18 -4.26 -7.17
N ASN A 17 19.86 -4.06 -7.23
CA ASN A 17 19.04 -3.22 -6.35
C ASN A 17 19.18 -1.69 -6.55
N GLU A 18 20.03 -1.22 -7.46
CA GLU A 18 20.06 0.19 -7.83
C GLU A 18 19.00 0.47 -8.89
N LYS A 19 18.13 1.47 -8.64
CA LYS A 19 17.13 1.89 -9.63
C LYS A 19 17.83 2.56 -10.80
N ILE A 20 17.50 2.14 -12.02
CA ILE A 20 18.20 2.62 -13.23
C ILE A 20 17.31 3.49 -14.13
N GLY A 21 16.02 3.58 -13.85
CA GLY A 21 15.10 4.39 -14.64
C GLY A 21 13.64 4.12 -14.30
N ILE A 22 12.77 4.53 -15.21
CA ILE A 22 11.33 4.27 -15.20
C ILE A 22 10.93 3.79 -16.59
N TYR A 23 10.09 2.77 -16.65
CA TYR A 23 9.53 2.21 -17.89
C TYR A 23 8.01 2.35 -17.87
N TYR A 24 7.48 3.14 -18.79
CA TYR A 24 6.06 3.43 -18.92
C TYR A 24 5.44 2.58 -20.02
N VAL A 25 4.24 2.07 -19.77
CA VAL A 25 3.32 1.50 -20.75
C VAL A 25 2.11 2.42 -20.81
N PHE A 26 1.79 2.90 -22.01
CA PHE A 26 0.65 3.79 -22.26
C PHE A 26 -0.56 2.99 -22.72
N ASP A 27 -1.74 3.57 -22.54
CA ASP A 27 -3.04 3.00 -22.91
C ASP A 27 -3.19 2.65 -24.40
N ASP A 28 -2.44 3.33 -25.28
CA ASP A 28 -2.36 3.03 -26.71
C ASP A 28 -1.37 1.89 -27.05
N GLY A 29 -0.77 1.26 -26.04
CA GLY A 29 0.23 0.20 -26.15
C GLY A 29 1.63 0.71 -26.48
N MET A 30 1.85 2.02 -26.60
CA MET A 30 3.19 2.58 -26.69
C MET A 30 3.94 2.38 -25.38
N VAL A 31 5.27 2.38 -25.46
CA VAL A 31 6.13 2.28 -24.29
C VAL A 31 7.24 3.32 -24.36
N SER A 32 7.65 3.83 -23.20
CA SER A 32 8.79 4.73 -23.07
C SER A 32 9.65 4.33 -21.89
N TYR A 33 10.96 4.47 -22.04
CA TYR A 33 11.92 4.23 -20.98
C TYR A 33 12.73 5.49 -20.71
N GLU A 34 12.78 5.90 -19.46
CA GLU A 34 13.59 7.03 -18.98
C GLU A 34 14.66 6.53 -18.01
N ALA A 35 15.92 6.57 -18.41
CA ALA A 35 17.03 6.27 -17.52
C ALA A 35 17.19 7.36 -16.44
N TYR A 36 17.71 7.00 -15.27
CA TYR A 36 18.10 8.02 -14.30
C TYR A 36 19.41 8.71 -14.67
N ARG A 37 19.49 10.02 -14.41
CA ARG A 37 20.68 10.83 -14.73
C ARG A 37 21.92 10.40 -13.95
N HIS A 38 21.73 9.92 -12.73
CA HIS A 38 22.81 9.64 -11.77
C HIS A 38 23.08 8.13 -11.57
N ILE A 39 23.00 7.34 -12.64
CA ILE A 39 23.44 5.94 -12.58
C ILE A 39 24.98 5.91 -12.45
N PRO A 40 25.54 5.19 -11.45
CA PRO A 40 26.98 5.02 -11.29
C PRO A 40 27.67 4.51 -12.56
N ASP A 41 28.86 5.01 -12.88
CA ASP A 41 29.53 4.69 -14.15
C ASP A 41 29.79 3.19 -14.34
N HIS A 42 30.16 2.47 -13.27
CA HIS A 42 30.35 1.02 -13.34
C HIS A 42 29.07 0.26 -13.70
N ILE A 43 27.90 0.72 -13.23
CA ILE A 43 26.60 0.15 -13.62
C ILE A 43 26.31 0.51 -15.07
N ARG A 44 26.58 1.75 -15.47
CA ARG A 44 26.41 2.18 -16.86
C ARG A 44 27.20 1.30 -17.83
N ASP A 45 28.42 0.92 -17.51
CA ASP A 45 29.20 0.07 -18.40
C ASP A 45 28.68 -1.37 -18.46
N GLU A 46 28.25 -1.94 -17.33
CA GLU A 46 27.59 -3.24 -17.29
C GLU A 46 26.26 -3.23 -18.08
N LEU A 47 25.45 -2.17 -17.97
CA LEU A 47 24.22 -1.99 -18.73
C LEU A 47 24.47 -1.84 -20.24
N LYS A 48 25.57 -1.21 -20.67
CA LYS A 48 25.98 -1.17 -22.09
C LYS A 48 26.35 -2.55 -22.60
N GLN A 49 27.10 -3.32 -21.82
CA GLN A 49 27.49 -4.69 -22.16
C GLN A 49 26.27 -5.61 -22.25
N ALA A 50 25.29 -5.44 -21.37
CA ALA A 50 24.00 -6.13 -21.41
C ALA A 50 23.11 -5.71 -22.60
N GLY A 51 23.53 -4.73 -23.41
CA GLY A 51 22.79 -4.26 -24.58
C GLY A 51 21.64 -3.31 -24.27
N LEU A 52 21.42 -2.98 -23.00
CA LEU A 52 20.36 -2.06 -22.56
C LEU A 52 20.64 -0.63 -22.99
N LEU A 53 21.87 -0.14 -22.79
CA LEU A 53 22.22 1.25 -23.10
C LEU A 53 22.63 1.50 -24.56
N LYS A 54 22.63 0.49 -25.45
CA LYS A 54 22.91 0.72 -26.88
C LYS A 54 21.91 1.68 -27.53
N ASN A 55 20.69 1.74 -27.00
CA ASN A 55 19.61 2.60 -27.47
C ASN A 55 19.44 3.88 -26.64
N ILE A 56 20.21 4.01 -25.56
CA ILE A 56 20.15 5.10 -24.58
C ILE A 56 21.47 5.86 -24.73
N GLY A 57 21.57 6.67 -25.80
CA GLY A 57 22.73 7.53 -26.05
C GLY A 57 22.84 8.66 -25.01
N ARG A 58 23.14 9.89 -25.45
CA ARG A 58 22.98 11.08 -24.58
C ARG A 58 21.51 11.36 -24.21
N ASN A 59 20.57 10.71 -24.88
CA ASN A 59 19.15 10.82 -24.61
C ASN A 59 18.79 9.92 -23.45
N ILE A 60 18.24 10.54 -22.41
CA ILE A 60 17.81 9.91 -21.18
C ILE A 60 16.50 9.11 -21.41
N GLU A 61 15.80 9.40 -22.51
CA GLU A 61 14.53 8.80 -22.88
C GLU A 61 14.66 7.98 -24.18
N GLN A 62 14.01 6.82 -24.20
CA GLN A 62 13.86 5.97 -25.38
C GLN A 62 12.39 5.58 -25.55
N ASN A 63 11.84 5.86 -26.72
CA ASN A 63 10.48 5.45 -27.09
C ASN A 63 10.50 4.14 -27.88
N GLY A 64 9.51 3.27 -27.64
CA GLY A 64 9.36 1.98 -28.29
C GLY A 64 9.93 0.80 -27.49
N PRO A 65 9.56 -0.43 -27.87
CA PRO A 65 9.87 -1.64 -27.10
C PRO A 65 11.37 -1.87 -26.94
N ILE A 66 11.74 -2.30 -25.73
CA ILE A 66 13.11 -2.73 -25.40
C ILE A 66 13.07 -4.25 -25.27
N PRO A 67 13.60 -5.02 -26.24
CA PRO A 67 13.48 -6.48 -26.26
C PRO A 67 13.99 -7.16 -24.98
N PHE A 68 14.99 -6.56 -24.33
CA PHE A 68 15.48 -7.03 -23.03
C PHE A 68 14.39 -6.95 -21.94
N PHE A 69 13.65 -5.85 -21.86
CA PHE A 69 12.57 -5.70 -20.87
C PHE A 69 11.39 -6.61 -21.19
N GLU A 70 11.06 -6.79 -22.47
CA GLU A 70 10.03 -7.75 -22.89
C GLU A 70 10.38 -9.19 -22.48
N ASP A 71 11.65 -9.59 -22.66
CA ASP A 71 12.14 -10.90 -22.21
C ASP A 71 12.14 -11.01 -20.68
N LEU A 72 12.59 -9.97 -19.98
CA LEU A 72 12.59 -9.91 -18.52
C LEU A 72 11.17 -10.03 -17.95
N MET A 73 10.17 -9.38 -18.53
CA MET A 73 8.79 -9.35 -18.05
C MET A 73 7.96 -10.60 -18.42
N LYS A 74 8.61 -11.67 -18.89
CA LYS A 74 7.95 -12.97 -19.08
C LYS A 74 7.52 -13.58 -17.75
N LYS A 75 6.39 -14.32 -17.79
CA LYS A 75 5.83 -15.03 -16.63
C LYS A 75 6.82 -15.96 -15.93
N THR A 76 7.76 -16.55 -16.65
CA THR A 76 8.82 -17.42 -16.10
C THR A 76 9.75 -16.69 -15.13
N ASN A 77 9.91 -15.39 -15.30
CA ASN A 77 10.76 -14.54 -14.47
C ASN A 77 9.99 -13.87 -13.33
N ARG A 78 8.67 -14.12 -13.22
CA ARG A 78 7.83 -13.58 -12.15
C ARG A 78 8.26 -14.18 -10.81
N VAL A 79 8.61 -13.31 -9.86
CA VAL A 79 8.92 -13.71 -8.47
C VAL A 79 7.68 -14.31 -7.81
N GLN A 80 7.72 -15.62 -7.53
CA GLN A 80 6.58 -16.36 -6.99
C GLN A 80 6.26 -15.94 -5.54
N GLY A 81 4.98 -16.01 -5.17
CA GLY A 81 4.52 -15.73 -3.80
C GLY A 81 4.44 -14.25 -3.41
N ARG A 82 4.77 -13.32 -4.32
CA ARG A 82 4.68 -11.88 -4.08
C ARG A 82 3.36 -11.30 -4.56
N LYS A 83 2.74 -10.42 -3.78
CA LYS A 83 1.58 -9.64 -4.26
C LYS A 83 2.03 -8.65 -5.33
N ARG A 84 3.09 -7.88 -5.03
CA ARG A 84 3.67 -6.94 -5.98
C ARG A 84 4.22 -7.63 -7.21
N VAL A 85 3.90 -7.09 -8.38
CA VAL A 85 4.35 -7.59 -9.68
C VAL A 85 5.82 -7.27 -9.86
N ILE A 86 6.66 -8.29 -9.70
CA ILE A 86 8.12 -8.21 -9.77
C ILE A 86 8.62 -9.32 -10.69
N TYR A 87 9.43 -8.96 -11.67
CA TYR A 87 10.17 -9.87 -12.53
C TYR A 87 11.66 -9.78 -12.23
N GLU A 88 12.35 -10.92 -12.17
CA GLU A 88 13.77 -11.00 -11.86
C GLU A 88 14.48 -11.99 -12.80
N SER A 89 15.63 -11.59 -13.33
CA SER A 89 16.53 -12.45 -14.11
C SER A 89 17.97 -12.02 -13.89
N GLY A 90 18.76 -12.88 -13.24
CA GLY A 90 20.13 -12.56 -12.84
C GLY A 90 20.18 -11.29 -11.97
N PRO A 91 21.03 -10.30 -12.30
CA PRO A 91 21.14 -9.06 -11.53
C PRO A 91 20.04 -8.04 -11.82
N PHE A 92 19.13 -8.33 -12.75
CA PHE A 92 18.08 -7.41 -13.19
C PHE A 92 16.75 -7.69 -12.52
N ARG A 93 16.03 -6.59 -12.23
CA ARG A 93 14.71 -6.61 -11.65
C ARG A 93 13.82 -5.58 -12.32
N MET A 94 12.57 -5.93 -12.57
CA MET A 94 11.52 -5.02 -13.03
C MET A 94 10.37 -5.06 -12.04
N MET A 95 10.01 -3.93 -11.44
CA MET A 95 8.93 -3.84 -10.45
C MET A 95 7.82 -2.93 -10.96
N ARG A 96 6.60 -3.45 -11.12
CA ARG A 96 5.43 -2.61 -11.43
C ARG A 96 5.08 -1.75 -10.22
N MET A 97 4.89 -0.46 -10.44
CA MET A 97 4.28 0.43 -9.46
C MET A 97 2.79 0.16 -9.42
N PRO A 98 2.21 -0.12 -8.24
CA PRO A 98 0.81 -0.45 -8.15
C PRO A 98 -0.05 0.82 -8.20
N ASN A 99 -1.24 0.71 -8.79
CA ASN A 99 -2.18 1.82 -8.95
C ASN A 99 -3.24 1.78 -7.84
N GLU A 100 -3.73 2.96 -7.43
CA GLU A 100 -4.83 3.05 -6.46
C GLU A 100 -6.13 2.49 -7.06
N THR A 101 -6.83 1.64 -6.32
CA THR A 101 -8.12 1.08 -6.79
C THR A 101 -9.34 1.97 -6.49
N GLY A 102 -9.13 3.10 -5.81
CA GLY A 102 -10.20 3.90 -5.20
C GLY A 102 -10.80 3.29 -3.92
N LYS A 103 -10.45 2.05 -3.54
CA LYS A 103 -10.89 1.46 -2.28
C LYS A 103 -10.02 1.97 -1.13
N ARG A 104 -10.62 2.73 -0.23
CA ARG A 104 -9.94 3.38 0.90
C ARG A 104 -10.64 3.09 2.22
N PHE A 105 -9.86 3.05 3.30
CA PHE A 105 -10.37 3.03 4.67
C PHE A 105 -9.84 4.26 5.40
N LEU A 106 -10.74 5.11 5.89
CA LEU A 106 -10.41 6.44 6.37
C LEU A 106 -10.73 6.58 7.86
N ILE A 107 -9.81 7.17 8.61
CA ILE A 107 -9.95 7.41 10.05
C ILE A 107 -9.71 8.88 10.31
N TYR A 108 -10.77 9.58 10.72
CA TYR A 108 -10.71 10.99 11.06
C TYR A 108 -10.37 11.21 12.54
N ARG A 109 -9.56 12.23 12.79
CA ARG A 109 -9.37 12.83 14.10
C ARG A 109 -9.51 14.34 14.01
N ARG A 110 -10.49 14.89 14.71
CA ARG A 110 -10.66 16.33 14.90
C ARG A 110 -10.03 16.74 16.23
N ARG A 111 -9.25 17.83 16.26
CA ARG A 111 -9.09 18.64 17.47
C ARG A 111 -9.86 19.93 17.25
N ALA A 112 -11.02 20.02 17.87
CA ALA A 112 -11.54 21.26 18.41
C ALA A 112 -11.60 21.01 19.91
N GLN A 113 -11.34 22.01 20.76
CA GLN A 113 -11.31 21.84 22.22
C GLN A 113 -12.64 21.37 22.87
N GLU A 114 -13.65 20.94 22.09
CA GLU A 114 -14.96 20.50 22.56
C GLU A 114 -15.51 19.33 21.70
N GLY A 115 -15.12 18.10 21.99
CA GLY A 115 -15.76 16.90 21.44
C GLY A 115 -15.30 15.65 22.18
N GLU A 116 -16.25 14.82 22.60
CA GLU A 116 -15.95 13.55 23.28
C GLU A 116 -14.93 12.71 22.49
N LYS A 117 -14.16 11.87 23.22
CA LYS A 117 -13.41 10.74 22.64
C LYS A 117 -14.40 9.74 22.04
N GLY A 118 -14.88 10.03 20.85
CA GLY A 118 -15.88 9.23 20.19
C GLY A 118 -16.16 9.83 18.83
N CYS A 119 -15.64 9.17 17.80
CA CYS A 119 -16.03 9.26 16.39
C CYS A 119 -16.62 10.59 15.91
N SER A 120 -15.90 11.26 14.99
CA SER A 120 -16.59 12.12 14.02
C SER A 120 -17.77 11.33 13.44
N PRO A 121 -19.00 11.87 13.44
CA PRO A 121 -20.12 11.24 12.79
C PRO A 121 -19.75 10.91 11.34
N LYS A 122 -20.24 9.76 10.88
CA LYS A 122 -20.06 9.26 9.51
C LYS A 122 -20.70 10.24 8.52
N ASP A 123 -20.03 11.33 8.18
CA ASP A 123 -20.44 12.19 7.08
C ASP A 123 -19.23 12.69 6.28
N TYR A 124 -19.26 12.35 5.00
CA TYR A 124 -18.22 12.44 3.96
C TYR A 124 -18.05 13.86 3.38
N THR A 125 -18.08 14.92 4.19
CA THR A 125 -18.01 16.29 3.64
C THR A 125 -17.43 17.30 4.64
N ALA A 126 -16.09 17.35 4.77
CA ALA A 126 -15.43 18.56 5.26
C ALA A 126 -15.33 19.57 4.09
N PRO A 127 -15.86 20.80 4.20
CA PRO A 127 -15.82 21.77 3.11
C PRO A 127 -14.41 22.36 2.91
N LEU A 128 -13.95 22.41 1.65
CA LEU A 128 -12.71 23.02 1.17
C LEU A 128 -12.75 24.56 1.26
N ARG A 129 -11.62 25.21 1.59
CA ARG A 129 -11.33 26.65 1.39
C ARG A 129 -9.80 26.74 1.06
N GLU A 130 -9.25 27.75 0.36
CA GLU A 130 -7.82 27.92 -0.12
C GLU A 130 -6.96 29.12 0.45
N GLY A 131 -5.80 28.96 1.15
CA GLY A 131 -5.02 30.11 1.72
C GLY A 131 -3.97 29.87 2.84
N ARG A 132 -3.40 30.92 3.46
CA ARG A 132 -2.28 30.84 4.46
C ARG A 132 -2.68 31.36 5.85
N GLY A 133 -2.50 30.56 6.90
CA GLY A 133 -2.65 30.96 8.30
C GLY A 133 -1.54 30.33 9.17
N GLY A 134 -1.10 31.03 10.21
CA GLY A 134 0.00 30.60 11.09
C GLY A 134 -0.45 29.62 12.20
N PRO A 135 0.48 28.96 12.92
CA PRO A 135 0.22 28.01 14.01
C PRO A 135 -0.75 28.48 15.10
N ASP A 136 -0.80 29.78 15.35
CA ASP A 136 -1.59 30.36 16.42
C ASP A 136 -3.05 30.66 16.03
N ASP A 137 -3.40 30.54 14.74
CA ASP A 137 -4.77 30.69 14.21
C ASP A 137 -5.56 29.35 14.19
N GLN A 138 -5.02 28.29 14.82
CA GLN A 138 -5.33 26.87 14.57
C GLN A 138 -6.29 26.21 15.58
N GLU A 139 -7.36 26.89 16.01
CA GLU A 139 -8.29 26.37 17.04
C GLU A 139 -9.10 25.13 16.59
N LYS A 140 -9.10 24.78 15.29
CA LYS A 140 -9.92 23.69 14.73
C LYS A 140 -9.17 22.99 13.58
N TRP A 141 -8.64 21.78 13.80
CA TRP A 141 -8.00 20.97 12.76
C TRP A 141 -8.56 19.56 12.67
N VAL A 142 -8.49 18.98 11.48
CA VAL A 142 -8.86 17.59 11.18
C VAL A 142 -7.67 16.94 10.50
N SER A 143 -7.13 15.89 11.12
CA SER A 143 -6.29 14.93 10.39
C SER A 143 -7.13 13.76 9.95
N TRP A 144 -6.74 13.15 8.85
CA TRP A 144 -7.19 11.82 8.53
C TRP A 144 -6.02 10.92 8.22
N TYR A 145 -6.12 9.71 8.75
CA TYR A 145 -5.22 8.64 8.45
C TYR A 145 -5.98 7.61 7.62
N GLU A 146 -5.50 7.35 6.41
CA GLU A 146 -6.15 6.47 5.46
C GLU A 146 -5.28 5.31 5.03
N PHE A 147 -5.96 4.21 4.71
CA PHE A 147 -5.36 3.05 4.11
C PHE A 147 -5.95 2.85 2.72
N VAL A 148 -5.08 2.81 1.73
CA VAL A 148 -5.46 2.68 0.32
C VAL A 148 -5.13 1.29 -0.16
N ARG A 149 -6.09 0.62 -0.80
CA ARG A 149 -5.84 -0.67 -1.43
C ARG A 149 -5.38 -0.46 -2.87
N MET A 150 -4.25 -1.08 -3.20
CA MET A 150 -3.69 -1.03 -4.53
C MET A 150 -4.18 -2.21 -5.38
N ASP A 151 -4.05 -2.10 -6.70
CA ASP A 151 -4.54 -3.06 -7.70
C ASP A 151 -3.81 -4.41 -7.65
N ASP A 152 -2.56 -4.44 -7.18
CA ASP A 152 -1.79 -5.67 -6.90
C ASP A 152 -2.13 -6.33 -5.54
N GLY A 153 -3.08 -5.77 -4.79
CA GLY A 153 -3.50 -6.27 -3.47
C GLY A 153 -2.58 -5.87 -2.32
N THR A 154 -1.59 -5.00 -2.56
CA THR A 154 -0.83 -4.30 -1.52
C THR A 154 -1.63 -3.12 -0.95
N PHE A 155 -1.09 -2.48 0.09
CA PHE A 155 -1.72 -1.35 0.75
C PHE A 155 -0.73 -0.24 0.99
N GLU A 156 -1.22 1.00 1.00
CA GLU A 156 -0.49 2.19 1.39
C GLU A 156 -1.17 2.84 2.59
N ALA A 157 -0.38 3.38 3.51
CA ALA A 157 -0.85 4.27 4.55
C ALA A 157 -0.61 5.72 4.10
N GLN A 158 -1.65 6.54 4.14
CA GLN A 158 -1.55 7.96 3.83
C GLN A 158 -2.03 8.78 5.02
N LEU A 159 -1.26 9.80 5.39
CA LEU A 159 -1.64 10.79 6.39
C LEU A 159 -1.82 12.13 5.70
N ASP A 160 -2.90 12.80 6.03
CA ASP A 160 -3.15 14.15 5.58
C ASP A 160 -3.85 14.97 6.65
N GLU A 161 -3.83 16.29 6.46
CA GLU A 161 -4.44 17.24 7.37
C GLU A 161 -5.16 18.35 6.62
N ALA A 162 -6.33 18.73 7.16
CA ALA A 162 -7.02 19.95 6.78
C ALA A 162 -7.40 20.76 8.01
N TRP A 163 -7.31 22.07 7.86
CA TRP A 163 -7.69 23.05 8.88
C TRP A 163 -9.16 23.45 8.68
N TYR A 164 -9.91 23.64 9.77
CA TYR A 164 -11.32 24.09 9.70
C TYR A 164 -11.36 25.61 9.52
N GLY A 165 -12.19 26.05 8.57
CA GLY A 165 -12.10 27.40 8.00
C GLY A 165 -11.08 27.35 6.87
N GLY A 166 -11.26 26.40 5.96
CA GLY A 166 -10.20 25.79 5.16
C GLY A 166 -9.30 26.71 4.38
N TYR A 167 -8.09 26.28 4.12
CA TYR A 167 -7.22 27.04 3.25
C TYR A 167 -6.22 26.08 2.55
N GLY A 168 -6.71 24.90 2.16
CA GLY A 168 -5.98 23.87 1.42
C GLY A 168 -5.02 23.09 2.30
N HIS A 169 -4.40 22.06 1.71
CA HIS A 169 -3.21 21.42 2.27
C HIS A 169 -2.15 22.53 2.44
N ASN A 170 -1.70 22.81 3.67
CA ASN A 170 -0.60 23.74 3.87
C ASN A 170 0.69 23.08 3.37
N ASP A 171 1.07 23.27 2.10
CA ASP A 171 2.40 22.98 1.48
C ASP A 171 3.11 21.64 1.80
N GLY A 172 2.56 20.77 2.65
CA GLY A 172 3.17 19.57 3.22
C GLY A 172 2.78 18.30 2.50
N GLY A 173 1.70 18.37 1.71
CA GLY A 173 1.19 17.27 0.90
C GLY A 173 0.74 16.06 1.73
N THR A 174 0.11 15.11 1.06
CA THR A 174 -0.21 13.81 1.66
C THR A 174 1.09 13.03 1.92
N ILE A 175 1.33 12.65 3.17
CA ILE A 175 2.47 11.79 3.51
C ILE A 175 2.08 10.35 3.23
N ARG A 176 2.81 9.68 2.33
CA ARG A 176 2.53 8.31 1.90
C ARG A 176 3.59 7.34 2.41
N SER A 177 3.18 6.13 2.77
CA SER A 177 4.08 5.05 3.15
C SER A 177 3.50 3.71 2.78
N GLU A 178 4.22 2.95 1.95
CA GLU A 178 3.85 1.58 1.61
C GLU A 178 3.77 0.72 2.88
N ILE A 179 2.72 -0.11 2.98
CA ILE A 179 2.62 -1.14 4.02
C ILE A 179 3.36 -2.38 3.50
N PRO A 180 4.46 -2.82 4.15
CA PRO A 180 5.20 -3.99 3.69
C PRO A 180 4.32 -5.24 3.59
N GLU A 181 4.34 -5.92 2.44
CA GLU A 181 3.54 -7.12 2.18
C GLU A 181 3.59 -8.15 3.32
N LYS A 182 4.80 -8.40 3.84
CA LYS A 182 5.07 -9.35 4.93
C LYS A 182 4.36 -8.99 6.25
N TRP A 183 3.94 -7.74 6.44
CA TRP A 183 3.21 -7.37 7.66
C TRP A 183 1.81 -7.97 7.70
N SER A 184 1.24 -8.35 6.55
CA SER A 184 -0.04 -9.07 6.51
C SER A 184 0.02 -10.49 7.11
N GLU A 185 1.22 -11.00 7.40
CA GLU A 185 1.44 -12.30 8.04
C GLU A 185 1.55 -12.19 9.57
N LEU A 186 1.68 -10.98 10.11
CA LEU A 186 1.79 -10.74 11.55
C LEU A 186 0.45 -10.99 12.26
N PRO A 187 0.43 -11.21 13.58
CA PRO A 187 -0.79 -11.08 14.37
C PRO A 187 -1.43 -9.70 14.16
N TYR A 188 -2.76 -9.62 14.09
CA TYR A 188 -3.47 -8.37 13.75
C TYR A 188 -3.11 -7.21 14.69
N ASP A 189 -2.97 -7.46 15.99
CA ASP A 189 -2.58 -6.42 16.95
C ASP A 189 -1.16 -5.89 16.69
N GLU A 190 -0.21 -6.78 16.39
CA GLU A 190 1.16 -6.38 16.04
C GLU A 190 1.20 -5.64 14.70
N PHE A 191 0.37 -6.04 13.74
CA PHE A 191 0.18 -5.33 12.48
C PHE A 191 -0.27 -3.88 12.72
N LEU A 192 -1.30 -3.68 13.56
CA LEU A 192 -1.81 -2.35 13.92
C LEU A 192 -0.75 -1.47 14.61
N ASP A 193 0.01 -2.05 15.55
CA ASP A 193 1.10 -1.34 16.24
C ASP A 193 2.21 -0.86 15.31
N ARG A 194 2.40 -1.56 14.17
CA ARG A 194 3.37 -1.17 13.14
C ARG A 194 2.79 -0.16 12.17
N VAL A 195 1.57 -0.36 11.67
CA VAL A 195 1.00 0.55 10.67
C VAL A 195 0.76 1.93 11.24
N VAL A 196 0.36 2.08 12.51
CA VAL A 196 0.14 3.41 13.12
C VAL A 196 1.41 4.28 13.20
N ARG A 197 2.60 3.70 13.00
CA ARG A 197 3.87 4.43 12.95
C ARG A 197 4.24 4.89 11.55
N LEU A 198 3.52 4.43 10.52
CA LEU A 198 3.72 4.84 9.13
C LEU A 198 3.17 6.25 8.91
N ALA A 199 3.72 6.92 7.90
CA ALA A 199 3.34 8.27 7.50
C ALA A 199 3.36 9.30 8.66
N GLY A 200 4.06 9.00 9.76
CA GLY A 200 4.11 9.87 10.94
C GLY A 200 2.82 9.92 11.77
N ALA A 201 1.84 9.03 11.54
CA ALA A 201 0.50 9.13 12.13
C ALA A 201 0.49 9.19 13.68
N SER A 202 1.41 8.51 14.36
CA SER A 202 1.55 8.61 15.82
C SER A 202 1.88 10.02 16.31
N GLY A 203 2.61 10.82 15.52
CA GLY A 203 2.89 12.23 15.81
C GLY A 203 1.63 13.11 15.81
N PHE A 204 0.60 12.68 15.08
CA PHE A 204 -0.72 13.31 15.01
C PHE A 204 -1.71 12.69 16.00
N GLY A 205 -1.19 11.84 16.89
CA GLY A 205 -1.89 11.25 18.02
C GLY A 205 -2.65 9.97 17.70
N PHE A 206 -2.67 9.49 16.44
CA PHE A 206 -3.28 8.20 16.12
C PHE A 206 -2.60 7.08 16.91
N THR A 207 -3.41 6.19 17.50
CA THR A 207 -2.96 5.06 18.32
C THR A 207 -3.42 3.74 17.72
N ALA A 208 -2.76 2.64 18.06
CA ALA A 208 -3.19 1.32 17.61
C ALA A 208 -4.58 0.98 18.15
N GLU A 209 -4.93 1.48 19.34
CA GLU A 209 -6.26 1.39 19.94
C GLU A 209 -7.32 2.07 19.06
N ASP A 210 -7.05 3.28 18.54
CA ASP A 210 -7.95 3.96 17.61
C ASP A 210 -8.25 3.10 16.36
N LEU A 211 -7.25 2.35 15.89
CA LEU A 211 -7.37 1.41 14.77
C LEU A 211 -8.14 0.15 15.15
N LYS A 212 -7.87 -0.43 16.34
CA LYS A 212 -8.52 -1.65 16.85
C LYS A 212 -10.02 -1.48 16.99
N GLU A 213 -10.49 -0.31 17.38
CA GLU A 213 -11.92 0.00 17.48
C GLU A 213 -12.66 -0.03 16.13
N LYS A 214 -11.93 0.03 15.00
CA LYS A 214 -12.49 0.00 13.66
C LYS A 214 -12.73 -1.43 13.18
N LYS A 215 -13.90 -1.99 13.51
CA LYS A 215 -14.28 -3.39 13.20
C LYS A 215 -14.07 -3.80 11.73
N GLU A 216 -14.38 -2.91 10.79
CA GLU A 216 -14.24 -3.17 9.35
C GLU A 216 -12.79 -3.10 8.85
N LEU A 217 -11.86 -2.51 9.62
CA LEU A 217 -10.45 -2.38 9.25
C LEU A 217 -9.77 -3.75 9.12
N ARG A 218 -10.14 -4.68 10.00
CA ARG A 218 -9.63 -6.04 9.98
C ARG A 218 -9.97 -6.75 8.67
N LYS A 219 -11.23 -6.61 8.24
CA LYS A 219 -11.73 -7.15 6.97
C LYS A 219 -11.11 -6.43 5.77
N PHE A 220 -10.92 -5.12 5.85
CA PHE A 220 -10.29 -4.33 4.80
C PHE A 220 -8.90 -4.87 4.44
N PHE A 221 -8.09 -5.21 5.45
CA PHE A 221 -6.76 -5.79 5.26
C PHE A 221 -6.76 -7.31 5.00
N GLY A 222 -7.91 -7.97 5.03
CA GLY A 222 -8.03 -9.41 4.77
C GLY A 222 -7.57 -10.31 5.93
N PHE A 223 -7.55 -9.80 7.17
CA PHE A 223 -7.32 -10.63 8.35
C PHE A 223 -8.59 -11.42 8.70
N GLU A 224 -8.82 -12.55 8.02
CA GLU A 224 -9.95 -13.42 8.32
C GLU A 224 -9.92 -13.86 9.79
N GLU A 225 -11.09 -13.87 10.45
CA GLU A 225 -11.23 -14.60 11.70
C GLU A 225 -11.16 -16.08 11.37
N LYS A 226 -10.14 -16.79 11.87
CA LYS A 226 -10.15 -18.25 11.83
C LYS A 226 -11.46 -18.69 12.48
N PRO A 227 -12.30 -19.50 11.81
CA PRO A 227 -13.53 -19.95 12.41
C PRO A 227 -13.17 -20.65 13.71
N VAL A 228 -13.71 -20.13 14.82
CA VAL A 228 -13.59 -20.79 16.13
C VAL A 228 -14.13 -22.19 15.91
N ARG A 229 -13.25 -23.21 15.89
CA ARG A 229 -13.69 -24.60 16.01
C ARG A 229 -14.42 -24.63 17.34
N LYS A 230 -15.75 -24.62 17.30
CA LYS A 230 -16.57 -24.99 18.45
C LYS A 230 -16.11 -26.40 18.80
N ASN A 231 -15.23 -26.51 19.79
CA ASN A 231 -15.08 -27.75 20.52
C ASN A 231 -16.49 -28.08 20.99
N ARG A 232 -17.12 -29.09 20.37
CA ARG A 232 -18.29 -29.74 20.93
C ARG A 232 -17.80 -30.50 22.17
N SER A 233 -17.45 -29.76 23.23
CA SER A 233 -17.43 -30.33 24.56
C SER A 233 -18.88 -30.50 25.00
N GLY A 234 -19.22 -31.73 25.38
CA GLY A 234 -20.45 -32.03 26.11
C GLY A 234 -21.67 -32.34 25.25
N LYS A 235 -21.89 -33.63 24.97
CA LYS A 235 -23.14 -34.39 25.27
C LYS A 235 -23.36 -35.66 24.44
N THR A 236 -22.37 -36.15 23.70
CA THR A 236 -22.52 -37.44 22.97
C THR A 236 -21.59 -38.57 23.43
N GLY A 237 -20.71 -38.34 24.40
CA GLY A 237 -19.75 -39.36 24.89
C GLY A 237 -20.25 -40.27 26.02
N LEU A 238 -21.24 -39.87 26.82
CA LEU A 238 -21.65 -40.62 28.02
C LEU A 238 -22.78 -41.64 27.77
N LYS A 239 -23.59 -41.48 26.71
CA LYS A 239 -24.61 -42.50 26.37
C LYS A 239 -24.01 -43.77 25.77
N ASN A 240 -22.94 -43.64 24.98
CA ASN A 240 -22.30 -44.79 24.31
C ASN A 240 -21.34 -45.59 25.20
N PHE A 241 -21.03 -45.12 26.42
CA PHE A 241 -20.17 -45.85 27.35
C PHE A 241 -20.96 -46.84 28.22
N PHE A 242 -22.18 -46.48 28.63
CA PHE A 242 -23.04 -47.37 29.43
C PHE A 242 -23.70 -48.48 28.62
N GLU A 243 -23.99 -48.26 27.33
CA GLU A 243 -24.54 -49.32 26.47
C GLU A 243 -23.51 -50.38 26.06
N LYS A 244 -22.20 -50.07 26.12
CA LYS A 244 -21.12 -51.01 25.76
C LYS A 244 -20.53 -51.79 26.93
N THR A 245 -20.77 -51.39 28.18
CA THR A 245 -20.12 -51.99 29.36
C THR A 245 -21.04 -52.88 30.19
N GLY A 246 -22.33 -53.00 29.88
CA GLY A 246 -23.23 -53.97 30.51
C GLY A 246 -23.44 -53.77 32.03
N LEU A 247 -23.03 -52.63 32.59
CA LEU A 247 -23.18 -52.32 34.00
C LEU A 247 -24.61 -51.83 34.28
N LYS A 248 -25.45 -52.72 34.82
CA LYS A 248 -26.69 -52.33 35.49
C LYS A 248 -26.35 -51.70 36.84
N LEU A 249 -26.82 -50.48 37.06
CA LEU A 249 -26.88 -49.86 38.38
C LEU A 249 -27.97 -50.57 39.20
N PHE A 250 -27.59 -51.08 40.37
CA PHE A 250 -28.51 -51.40 41.47
C PHE A 250 -28.86 -50.11 42.23
#